data_AF-A0A9P7AE87-F1
#
_entry.id   AF-A0A9P7AE87-F1
#
_cell.length_a   1.000
_cell.length_b   1.000
_cell.length_c   1.000
_cell.angle_alpha   90.00
_cell.angle_beta   90.00
_cell.angle_gamma   90.00
#
_symmetry.space_group_name_H-M   'P 1'
#
loop_
_entity.id
_entity.type
_entity.pdbx_description
1 polymer ?
#
loop_
_entity_poly.entity_id
_entity_poly.type
_entity_poly.pdbx_seq_one_letter_code
_entity_poly.pdbx_strand_id
1 'polypeptide(L)'
;MRAQSTLARVHSRRTACVKRYQLAWVALKALATVLKKKDWQVKLQELTDADIKPIVDPFDTGEGRRHVSWIWMMDGVDCDDEGDNDGIHIEWCKSRARALWWSEEVELLREEMRRVLEFFAWQAAWWDEQGKRLAVHFCTLWSPYLLPQAIPINPPSQSSVLSLPDLTIPDIP
;
A
#
# COMPACT_ATOMS: atom_id res chain seq x y z
N MET A 1 -26.68 -14.19 10.07
CA MET A 1 -26.68 -15.62 10.45
C MET A 1 -26.32 -16.59 9.32
N ARG A 2 -26.82 -16.47 8.07
CA ARG A 2 -26.52 -17.44 6.99
C ARG A 2 -25.04 -17.51 6.55
N ALA A 3 -24.31 -16.39 6.57
CA ALA A 3 -22.88 -16.37 6.21
C ALA A 3 -21.97 -17.04 7.27
N GLN A 4 -22.37 -17.00 8.55
CA GLN A 4 -21.61 -17.65 9.62
C GLN A 4 -21.76 -19.16 9.58
N SER A 5 -22.94 -19.68 9.21
CA SER A 5 -23.15 -21.13 9.08
C SER A 5 -22.45 -21.72 7.86
N THR A 6 -22.34 -20.98 6.75
CA THR A 6 -21.56 -21.42 5.58
C THR A 6 -20.06 -21.46 5.90
N LEU A 7 -19.54 -20.44 6.58
CA LEU A 7 -18.14 -20.39 7.02
C LEU A 7 -17.81 -21.55 7.98
N ALA A 8 -18.67 -21.79 8.98
CA ALA A 8 -18.52 -22.90 9.91
C ALA A 8 -18.47 -24.25 9.17
N ARG A 9 -19.33 -24.45 8.16
CA ARG A 9 -19.31 -25.66 7.33
C ARG A 9 -17.98 -25.85 6.60
N VAL A 10 -17.41 -24.78 6.03
CA VAL A 10 -16.11 -24.85 5.35
C VAL A 10 -14.98 -25.18 6.32
N HIS A 11 -14.95 -24.55 7.50
CA HIS A 11 -13.96 -24.88 8.54
C HIS A 11 -14.07 -26.34 9.01
N SER A 12 -15.28 -26.84 9.20
CA SER A 12 -15.51 -28.25 9.56
C SER A 12 -15.02 -29.20 8.47
N ARG A 13 -15.25 -28.88 7.19
CA ARG A 13 -14.70 -29.68 6.07
C ARG A 13 -13.18 -29.66 6.05
N ARG A 14 -12.56 -28.48 6.21
CA ARG A 14 -11.10 -28.33 6.28
C ARG A 14 -10.51 -29.20 7.39
N THR A 15 -11.02 -29.08 8.61
CA THR A 15 -10.54 -29.86 9.77
C THR A 15 -10.72 -31.36 9.58
N ALA A 16 -11.83 -31.80 8.97
CA ALA A 16 -12.03 -33.21 8.63
C ALA A 16 -10.98 -33.72 7.62
N CYS A 17 -10.70 -32.96 6.56
CA CYS A 17 -9.68 -33.32 5.58
C CYS A 17 -8.28 -33.38 6.19
N VAL A 18 -7.92 -32.40 7.01
CA VAL A 18 -6.62 -32.36 7.73
C VAL A 18 -6.44 -33.62 8.58
N LYS A 19 -7.46 -33.97 9.38
CA LYS A 19 -7.42 -35.19 10.22
C LYS A 19 -7.29 -36.45 9.38
N ARG A 20 -8.03 -36.55 8.27
CA ARG A 20 -7.96 -37.71 7.36
C ARG A 20 -6.55 -37.86 6.78
N TYR A 21 -5.94 -36.76 6.35
CA TYR A 21 -4.57 -36.78 5.84
C TYR A 21 -3.57 -37.23 6.90
N GLN A 22 -3.63 -36.64 8.10
CA GLN A 22 -2.72 -36.98 9.20
C GLN A 22 -2.84 -38.46 9.61
N LEU A 23 -4.07 -38.98 9.72
CA LEU A 23 -4.30 -40.40 10.02
C LEU A 23 -3.73 -41.31 8.93
N ALA A 24 -3.98 -40.98 7.65
CA ALA A 24 -3.44 -41.73 6.52
C ALA A 24 -1.91 -41.68 6.49
N TRP A 25 -1.31 -40.53 6.78
CA TRP A 25 0.14 -40.33 6.80
C TRP A 25 0.80 -41.16 7.92
N VAL A 26 0.21 -41.20 9.11
CA VAL A 26 0.68 -42.06 10.21
C VAL A 26 0.61 -43.54 9.84
N ALA A 27 -0.50 -43.99 9.25
CA ALA A 27 -0.65 -45.36 8.79
C ALA A 27 0.37 -45.70 7.70
N LEU A 28 0.58 -44.80 6.74
CA LEU A 28 1.53 -44.97 5.65
C LEU A 28 2.97 -45.00 6.17
N LYS A 29 3.32 -44.16 7.15
CA LYS A 29 4.62 -44.19 7.84
C LYS A 29 4.87 -45.52 8.53
N ALA A 30 3.85 -46.09 9.19
CA ALA A 30 3.95 -47.41 9.82
C ALA A 30 4.09 -48.55 8.80
N LEU A 31 3.42 -48.48 7.66
CA LEU A 31 3.55 -49.49 6.60
C LEU A 31 4.88 -49.37 5.83
N ALA A 32 5.37 -48.16 5.64
CA ALA A 32 6.61 -47.89 4.91
C ALA A 32 7.84 -48.49 5.60
N THR A 33 7.86 -48.49 6.94
CA THR A 33 8.94 -49.11 7.73
C THR A 33 8.98 -50.62 7.52
N VAL A 34 7.81 -51.26 7.44
CA VAL A 34 7.65 -52.70 7.17
C VAL A 34 8.02 -53.04 5.73
N LEU A 35 7.58 -52.21 4.77
CA LEU A 35 7.77 -52.44 3.33
C LEU A 35 9.12 -51.92 2.79
N LYS A 36 9.97 -51.32 3.63
CA LYS A 36 11.26 -50.71 3.27
C LYS A 36 11.19 -49.69 2.13
N LYS A 37 10.05 -49.01 1.95
CA LYS A 37 9.89 -47.92 0.97
C LYS A 37 10.29 -46.58 1.58
N LYS A 38 11.22 -45.85 0.96
CA LYS A 38 11.79 -44.61 1.52
C LYS A 38 11.49 -43.33 0.72
N ASP A 39 11.15 -43.44 -0.55
CA ASP A 39 11.10 -42.26 -1.45
C ASP A 39 9.75 -41.53 -1.48
N TRP A 40 8.73 -42.07 -0.81
CA TRP A 40 7.37 -41.49 -0.81
C TRP A 40 7.25 -40.19 -0.02
N GLN A 41 8.17 -39.95 0.93
CA GLN A 41 8.18 -38.78 1.81
C GLN A 41 8.53 -37.48 1.07
N VAL A 42 9.19 -37.58 -0.08
CA VAL A 42 9.53 -36.42 -0.92
C VAL A 42 8.26 -35.77 -1.47
N LYS A 43 7.28 -36.60 -1.85
CA LYS A 43 5.99 -36.14 -2.36
C LYS A 43 5.03 -35.89 -1.19
N LEU A 44 4.84 -36.84 -0.27
CA LEU A 44 3.88 -36.73 0.83
C LEU A 44 4.54 -36.34 2.16
N GLN A 45 4.60 -35.04 2.44
CA GLN A 45 5.17 -34.49 3.66
C GLN A 45 4.21 -34.54 4.87
N GLU A 46 4.74 -34.44 6.07
CA GLU A 46 3.93 -34.34 7.29
C GLU A 46 3.16 -33.02 7.30
N LEU A 47 1.84 -33.08 7.48
CA LEU A 47 0.98 -31.89 7.48
C LEU A 47 0.96 -31.24 8.87
N THR A 48 1.65 -30.12 9.02
CA THR A 48 1.62 -29.31 10.24
C THR A 48 0.60 -28.17 10.14
N ASP A 49 0.14 -27.64 11.28
CA ASP A 49 -0.77 -26.50 11.30
C ASP A 49 -0.17 -25.25 10.62
N ALA A 50 1.16 -25.14 10.61
CA ALA A 50 1.89 -24.07 9.93
C ALA A 50 1.79 -24.15 8.39
N ASP A 51 1.49 -25.33 7.84
CA ASP A 51 1.33 -25.56 6.41
C ASP A 51 -0.09 -25.26 5.93
N ILE A 52 -1.07 -25.23 6.86
CA ILE A 52 -2.49 -24.93 6.59
C ILE A 52 -2.66 -23.41 6.46
N LYS A 53 -2.14 -22.87 5.38
CA LYS A 53 -2.26 -21.46 5.02
C LYS A 53 -3.03 -21.32 3.72
N PRO A 54 -3.88 -20.29 3.60
CA PRO A 54 -4.45 -19.95 2.30
C PRO A 54 -3.31 -19.72 1.29
N ILE A 55 -3.60 -19.87 0.01
CA ILE A 55 -2.74 -19.33 -1.03
C ILE A 55 -2.76 -17.80 -0.83
N VAL A 56 -1.72 -17.30 -0.15
CA VAL A 56 -1.55 -15.86 0.07
C VAL A 56 -0.82 -15.34 -1.14
N ASP A 57 -1.35 -14.26 -1.69
CA ASP A 57 -0.69 -13.47 -2.71
C ASP A 57 0.73 -13.09 -2.23
N PRO A 58 1.79 -13.54 -2.92
CA PRO A 58 3.18 -13.20 -2.56
C PRO A 58 3.46 -11.69 -2.56
N PHE A 59 2.53 -10.89 -3.10
CA PHE A 59 2.63 -9.45 -3.26
C PHE A 59 1.70 -8.67 -2.31
N ASP A 60 0.97 -9.32 -1.40
CA ASP A 60 0.19 -8.60 -0.38
C ASP A 60 1.15 -7.94 0.63
N THR A 61 0.88 -6.66 0.88
CA THR A 61 1.76 -5.64 1.49
C THR A 61 2.75 -6.15 2.53
N GLY A 62 4.05 -6.07 2.21
CA GLY A 62 5.16 -6.23 3.15
C GLY A 62 5.77 -7.64 3.18
N GLU A 63 7.04 -7.70 2.79
CA GLU A 63 7.95 -8.87 2.75
C GLU A 63 7.81 -9.75 1.50
N GLY A 64 8.64 -9.46 0.48
CA GLY A 64 8.83 -10.29 -0.73
C GLY A 64 9.49 -11.65 -0.50
N ARG A 65 9.18 -12.32 0.62
CA ARG A 65 9.74 -13.63 1.04
C ARG A 65 8.71 -14.55 1.69
N ARG A 66 7.42 -14.42 1.35
CA ARG A 66 6.44 -15.42 1.79
C ARG A 66 6.53 -16.65 0.89
N HIS A 67 7.08 -17.74 1.42
CA HIS A 67 7.11 -19.03 0.74
C HIS A 67 5.70 -19.64 0.72
N VAL A 68 5.24 -20.06 -0.46
CA VAL A 68 3.98 -20.78 -0.63
C VAL A 68 4.11 -22.16 0.05
N SER A 69 3.09 -22.57 0.80
CA SER A 69 3.08 -23.88 1.49
C SER A 69 3.22 -25.03 0.48
N TRP A 70 3.93 -26.09 0.87
CA TRP A 70 4.22 -27.24 -0.01
C TRP A 70 2.98 -27.94 -0.55
N ILE A 71 1.84 -27.83 0.16
CA ILE A 71 0.54 -28.36 -0.25
C ILE A 71 0.12 -27.77 -1.60
N TRP A 72 0.46 -26.51 -1.87
CA TRP A 72 0.17 -25.82 -3.13
C TRP A 72 1.23 -26.03 -4.21
N MET A 73 2.40 -26.60 -3.86
CA MET A 73 3.49 -26.92 -4.80
C MET A 73 3.41 -28.38 -5.30
N MET A 74 2.46 -29.16 -4.79
CA MET A 74 2.25 -30.55 -5.18
C MET A 74 1.54 -30.63 -6.53
N ASP A 75 2.03 -31.52 -7.39
CA ASP A 75 1.34 -31.90 -8.62
C ASP A 75 0.00 -32.56 -8.24
N GLY A 76 -1.10 -31.91 -8.62
CA GLY A 76 -2.46 -32.25 -8.18
C GLY A 76 -2.80 -33.72 -8.43
N VAL A 77 -3.42 -34.37 -7.46
CA VAL A 77 -3.77 -35.81 -7.56
C VAL A 77 -5.08 -36.04 -8.32
N ASP A 78 -5.87 -35.02 -8.61
CA ASP A 78 -7.08 -35.17 -9.42
C ASP A 78 -7.13 -34.14 -10.55
N CYS A 79 -7.14 -34.67 -11.76
CA CYS A 79 -7.16 -33.95 -13.05
C CYS A 79 -8.61 -33.64 -13.52
N ASP A 80 -9.62 -33.74 -12.65
CA ASP A 80 -11.03 -33.77 -13.09
C ASP A 80 -12.04 -33.09 -12.16
N ASP A 81 -11.60 -32.37 -11.11
CA ASP A 81 -12.51 -31.55 -10.28
C ASP A 81 -12.35 -30.08 -10.65
N GLU A 82 -13.26 -29.60 -11.51
CA GLU A 82 -13.31 -28.25 -12.09
C GLU A 82 -13.28 -27.11 -11.04
N GLY A 83 -13.55 -27.44 -9.77
CA GLY A 83 -13.58 -26.49 -8.66
C GLY A 83 -12.25 -26.25 -7.92
N ASP A 84 -11.19 -27.05 -8.14
CA ASP A 84 -9.95 -26.93 -7.35
C ASP A 84 -8.97 -25.85 -7.90
N ASN A 85 -9.20 -25.39 -9.13
CA ASN A 85 -8.39 -24.35 -9.78
C ASN A 85 -8.92 -22.91 -9.54
N ASP A 86 -10.10 -22.76 -8.92
CA ASP A 86 -10.72 -21.45 -8.68
C ASP A 86 -9.83 -20.53 -7.84
N GLY A 87 -9.10 -21.07 -6.86
CA GLY A 87 -8.16 -20.30 -6.04
C GLY A 87 -7.04 -19.67 -6.86
N ILE A 88 -6.45 -20.43 -7.79
CA ILE A 88 -5.38 -19.96 -8.67
C ILE A 88 -5.92 -18.96 -9.69
N HIS A 89 -7.11 -19.22 -10.26
CA HIS A 89 -7.77 -18.29 -11.18
C HIS A 89 -8.12 -16.95 -10.51
N ILE A 90 -8.61 -16.97 -9.28
CA ILE A 90 -8.88 -15.75 -8.50
C ILE A 90 -7.59 -14.96 -8.29
N GLU A 91 -6.51 -15.62 -7.86
CA GLU A 91 -5.23 -14.95 -7.64
C GLU A 91 -4.59 -14.43 -8.94
N TRP A 92 -4.76 -15.15 -10.05
CA TRP A 92 -4.36 -14.68 -11.36
C TRP A 92 -5.15 -13.45 -11.79
N CYS A 93 -6.48 -13.47 -11.63
CA CYS A 93 -7.34 -12.32 -11.93
C CYS A 93 -6.97 -11.09 -11.10
N LYS A 94 -6.70 -11.27 -9.79
CA LYS A 94 -6.23 -10.18 -8.91
C LYS A 94 -4.88 -9.62 -9.36
N SER A 95 -3.92 -10.50 -9.66
CA SER A 95 -2.58 -10.09 -10.10
C SER A 95 -2.63 -9.37 -11.45
N ARG A 96 -3.47 -9.85 -12.37
CA ARG A 96 -3.73 -9.19 -13.65
C ARG A 96 -4.42 -7.83 -13.48
N ALA A 97 -5.43 -7.73 -12.62
CA ALA A 97 -6.11 -6.46 -12.34
C ALA A 97 -5.13 -5.41 -11.80
N ARG A 98 -4.24 -5.79 -10.87
CA ARG A 98 -3.17 -4.91 -10.37
C ARG A 98 -2.19 -4.50 -11.45
N ALA A 99 -1.75 -5.45 -12.29
CA ALA A 99 -0.86 -5.14 -13.40
C ALA A 99 -1.49 -4.13 -14.38
N LEU A 100 -2.81 -4.22 -14.61
CA LEU A 100 -3.55 -3.25 -15.41
C LEU A 100 -3.68 -1.89 -14.72
N TRP A 101 -3.91 -1.86 -13.40
CA TRP A 101 -3.96 -0.60 -12.65
C TRP A 101 -2.60 0.09 -12.56
N TRP A 102 -1.50 -0.66 -12.53
CA TRP A 102 -0.17 -0.07 -12.48
C TRP A 102 0.18 0.80 -13.69
N SER A 103 -0.37 0.54 -14.88
CA SER A 103 -0.13 1.45 -16.00
C SER A 103 -0.81 2.80 -15.81
N GLU A 104 -2.03 2.80 -15.28
CA GLU A 104 -2.76 4.03 -14.96
C GLU A 104 -2.06 4.80 -13.83
N GLU A 105 -1.63 4.12 -12.78
CA GLU A 105 -0.89 4.71 -11.66
C GLU A 105 0.43 5.36 -12.13
N VAL A 106 1.15 4.73 -13.06
CA VAL A 106 2.38 5.29 -13.63
C VAL A 106 2.09 6.56 -14.45
N GLU A 107 0.97 6.59 -15.18
CA GLU A 107 0.55 7.79 -15.93
C GLU A 107 0.12 8.92 -14.98
N LEU A 108 -0.67 8.61 -13.95
CA LEU A 108 -1.09 9.56 -12.92
C LEU A 108 0.11 10.15 -12.17
N LEU A 109 1.06 9.31 -11.74
CA LEU A 109 2.25 9.76 -11.02
C LEU A 109 3.10 10.70 -11.86
N ARG A 110 3.26 10.43 -13.16
CA ARG A 110 3.98 11.34 -14.07
C ARG A 110 3.29 12.69 -14.18
N GLU A 111 1.97 12.69 -14.27
CA GLU A 111 1.18 13.92 -14.32
C GLU A 111 1.24 14.69 -13.00
N GLU A 112 1.19 14.01 -11.85
CA GLU A 112 1.40 14.66 -10.55
C GLU A 112 2.78 15.29 -10.44
N MET A 113 3.84 14.58 -10.83
CA MET A 113 5.21 15.13 -10.85
C MET A 113 5.29 16.40 -11.70
N ARG A 114 4.61 16.42 -12.86
CA ARG A 114 4.53 17.61 -13.71
C ARG A 114 3.80 18.76 -13.01
N ARG A 115 2.63 18.49 -12.41
CA ARG A 115 1.82 19.50 -11.69
C ARG A 115 2.54 20.06 -10.46
N VAL A 116 3.29 19.23 -9.73
CA VAL A 116 4.09 19.67 -8.57
C VAL A 116 5.16 20.68 -8.98
N LEU A 117 5.83 20.45 -10.11
CA LEU A 117 6.81 21.41 -10.64
C LEU A 117 6.15 22.73 -11.06
N GLU A 118 5.01 22.68 -11.73
CA GLU A 118 4.25 23.87 -12.11
C GLU A 118 3.73 24.64 -10.90
N PHE A 119 3.25 23.92 -9.88
CA PHE A 119 2.84 24.49 -8.61
C PHE A 119 4.00 25.22 -7.93
N PHE A 120 5.19 24.61 -7.84
CA PHE A 120 6.35 25.28 -7.26
C PHE A 120 6.82 26.49 -8.06
N ALA A 121 6.76 26.43 -9.40
CA ALA A 121 7.09 27.58 -10.25
C ALA A 121 6.11 28.74 -10.01
N TRP A 122 4.82 28.46 -9.95
CA TRP A 122 3.79 29.44 -9.62
C TRP A 122 3.99 30.00 -8.21
N GLN A 123 4.25 29.15 -7.22
CA GLN A 123 4.46 29.55 -5.84
C GLN A 123 5.70 30.43 -5.68
N ALA A 124 6.78 30.13 -6.40
CA ALA A 124 7.97 30.97 -6.45
C ALA A 124 7.67 32.37 -7.02
N ALA A 125 6.97 32.44 -8.15
CA ALA A 125 6.54 33.72 -8.75
C ALA A 125 5.61 34.51 -7.82
N TRP A 126 4.74 33.82 -7.08
CA TRP A 126 3.88 34.44 -6.07
C TRP A 126 4.71 35.06 -4.94
N TRP A 127 5.72 34.35 -4.42
CA TRP A 127 6.62 34.88 -3.39
C TRP A 127 7.45 36.08 -3.89
N ASP A 128 7.92 36.06 -5.14
CA ASP A 128 8.63 37.20 -5.75
C ASP A 128 7.74 38.46 -5.78
N GLU A 129 6.45 38.29 -6.10
CA GLU A 129 5.49 39.39 -6.12
C GLU A 129 5.20 39.92 -4.70
N GLN A 130 5.07 39.03 -3.71
CA GLN A 130 4.95 39.46 -2.32
C GLN A 130 6.21 40.19 -1.84
N GLY A 131 7.40 39.75 -2.25
CA GLY A 131 8.66 40.42 -1.96
C GLY A 131 8.68 41.87 -2.47
N LYS A 132 8.23 42.10 -3.71
CA LYS A 132 8.10 43.46 -4.28
C LYS A 132 7.09 44.31 -3.52
N ARG A 133 5.91 43.75 -3.18
CA ARG A 133 4.88 44.46 -2.41
C ARG A 133 5.38 44.88 -1.04
N LEU A 134 6.07 43.99 -0.34
CA LEU A 134 6.68 44.28 0.96
C LEU A 134 7.79 45.32 0.85
N ALA A 135 8.62 45.27 -0.20
CA ALA A 135 9.65 46.29 -0.45
C ALA A 135 9.04 47.68 -0.67
N VAL A 136 7.96 47.78 -1.47
CA VAL A 136 7.23 49.04 -1.68
C VAL A 136 6.63 49.53 -0.37
N HIS A 137 5.94 48.67 0.38
CA HIS A 137 5.34 48.99 1.67
C HIS A 137 6.38 49.44 2.70
N PHE A 138 7.55 48.79 2.74
CA PHE A 138 8.66 49.19 3.60
C PHE A 138 9.22 50.55 3.18
N CYS A 139 9.46 50.78 1.89
CA CYS A 139 9.91 52.08 1.39
C CYS A 139 8.91 53.21 1.67
N THR A 140 7.60 52.98 1.54
CA THR A 140 6.61 54.05 1.78
C THR A 140 6.46 54.37 3.27
N LEU A 141 6.44 53.35 4.13
CA LEU A 141 6.21 53.53 5.57
C LEU A 141 7.46 53.84 6.36
N TRP A 142 8.63 53.30 5.99
CA TRP A 142 9.85 53.37 6.80
C TRP A 142 10.96 54.23 6.18
N SER A 143 10.99 54.48 4.87
CA SER A 143 12.01 55.35 4.23
C SER A 143 12.15 56.74 4.87
N PRO A 144 11.06 57.44 5.25
CA PRO A 144 11.16 58.75 5.92
C PRO A 144 11.88 58.71 7.27
N TYR A 145 11.91 57.54 7.93
CA TYR A 145 12.47 57.35 9.27
C TYR A 145 13.91 56.82 9.24
N LEU A 146 14.42 56.40 8.09
CA LEU A 146 15.75 55.81 7.93
C LEU A 146 16.79 56.78 7.34
N LEU A 147 16.39 57.98 6.89
CA LEU A 147 17.31 59.01 6.39
C LEU A 147 17.79 59.94 7.53
N PRO A 148 19.08 60.37 7.56
CA PRO A 148 19.65 61.11 8.70
C PRO A 148 19.18 62.56 8.88
N GLN A 149 18.20 63.05 8.11
CA GLN A 149 17.76 64.44 8.21
C GLN A 149 16.72 64.58 9.31
N ALA A 150 17.15 65.24 10.38
CA ALA A 150 16.42 65.45 11.62
C ALA A 150 15.03 66.07 11.43
N ILE A 151 13.99 65.26 11.60
CA ILE A 151 12.67 65.75 12.03
C ILE A 151 12.17 64.84 13.14
N PRO A 152 11.89 65.36 14.36
CA PRO A 152 11.31 64.55 15.43
C PRO A 152 9.82 64.40 15.18
N ILE A 153 9.43 63.37 14.42
CA ILE A 153 8.03 62.99 14.25
C ILE A 153 7.89 61.60 14.86
N ASN A 154 7.00 61.49 15.85
CA ASN A 154 6.63 60.20 16.45
C ASN A 154 6.34 59.16 15.35
N PRO A 155 6.73 57.89 15.53
CA PRO A 155 6.35 56.83 14.61
C PRO A 155 4.82 56.81 14.45
N PRO A 156 4.30 56.41 13.27
CA PRO A 156 2.87 56.44 13.01
C PRO A 156 2.14 55.57 14.05
N SER A 157 1.04 56.07 14.60
CA SER A 157 0.21 55.33 15.57
C SER A 157 -0.22 53.99 14.95
N GLN A 158 0.06 52.91 15.66
CA GLN A 158 0.08 51.53 15.16
C GLN A 158 -1.26 50.98 14.63
N SER A 159 -2.35 51.75 14.68
CA SER A 159 -3.70 51.18 14.76
C SER A 159 -4.53 51.18 13.47
N SER A 160 -4.05 51.70 12.33
CA SER A 160 -4.91 51.72 11.12
C SER A 160 -4.23 51.64 9.75
N VAL A 161 -2.90 51.81 9.65
CA VAL A 161 -2.18 51.78 8.36
C VAL A 161 -1.19 50.60 8.27
N LEU A 162 -1.10 49.76 9.31
CA LEU A 162 -0.13 48.66 9.46
C LEU A 162 -0.70 47.26 9.15
N SER A 163 -1.77 47.14 8.37
CA SER A 163 -2.15 45.80 7.90
C SER A 163 -1.10 45.33 6.89
N LEU A 164 -0.16 44.50 7.37
CA LEU A 164 0.75 43.75 6.52
C LEU A 164 -0.08 43.15 5.36
N PRO A 165 0.36 43.24 4.10
CA PRO A 165 -0.35 42.58 3.00
C PRO A 165 -0.59 41.13 3.39
N ASP A 166 -1.81 40.63 3.19
CA ASP A 166 -2.16 39.27 3.55
C ASP A 166 -1.24 38.29 2.81
N LEU A 167 -0.41 37.58 3.58
CA LEU A 167 0.57 36.61 3.09
C LEU A 167 0.02 35.19 3.17
N THR A 168 -1.28 35.01 3.44
CA THR A 168 -1.89 33.70 3.30
C THR A 168 -1.81 33.27 1.85
N ILE A 169 -1.32 32.04 1.63
CA ILE A 169 -1.33 31.44 0.30
C ILE A 169 -2.81 31.30 -0.07
N PRO A 170 -3.26 31.90 -1.18
CA PRO A 170 -4.65 31.77 -1.59
C PRO A 170 -4.96 30.29 -1.83
N ASP A 171 -6.13 29.83 -1.36
CA ASP A 171 -6.60 28.49 -1.66
C ASP A 171 -6.62 28.30 -3.18
N ILE A 172 -6.01 27.21 -3.63
CA ILE A 172 -5.97 26.81 -5.03
C ILE A 172 -7.41 26.44 -5.42
N PRO A 173 -7.97 26.97 -6.53
CA PRO A 173 -9.28 26.52 -7.02
C PRO A 173 -9.26 25.06 -7.50
#